data_AF-A0A7S0JEQ8-F1
#
_entry.id   AF-A0A7S0JEQ8-F1
#
_cell.length_a   1.000
_cell.length_b   1.000
_cell.length_c   1.000
_cell.angle_alpha   90.00
_cell.angle_beta   90.00
_cell.angle_gamma   90.00
#
_symmetry.space_group_name_H-M   'P 1'
#
loop_
_entity.id
_entity.type
_entity.pdbx_description
1 polymer ?
#
loop_
_entity_poly.entity_id
_entity_poly.type
_entity_poly.pdbx_seq_one_letter_code
_entity_poly.pdbx_strand_id
1 'polypeptide(L)'
;SNLYSNGKVCLSLLGTAGSSGEESARWNPETTSLVQVLMSIQAMVLVEEPLSNHPGFEGLKGTAAFKHQSAAFNQELQLHTVRLAMVALLRSPPIGFEEVVEAHFLHKREAVRSQCLQWLRSASADVRAPLGSAVQQLFELLDRLG
;
A
#
# COMPACT_ATOMS: atom_id res chain seq x y z
N SER A 1 -12.56 -3.87 2.70
CA SER A 1 -11.15 -3.68 2.41
C SER A 1 -10.69 -4.88 1.61
N ASN A 2 -9.75 -4.72 0.70
CA ASN A 2 -9.12 -5.87 0.03
C ASN A 2 -7.86 -6.37 0.78
N LEU A 3 -7.42 -5.68 1.83
CA LEU A 3 -6.33 -6.10 2.72
C LEU A 3 -6.71 -5.85 4.19
N TYR A 4 -6.69 -6.88 5.00
CA TYR A 4 -7.10 -6.85 6.42
C TYR A 4 -5.90 -6.77 7.35
N SER A 5 -6.12 -6.31 8.59
CA SER A 5 -5.08 -6.20 9.62
C SER A 5 -4.42 -7.52 10.01
N ASN A 6 -5.10 -8.64 9.80
CA ASN A 6 -4.55 -9.99 9.98
C ASN A 6 -3.82 -10.55 8.74
N GLY A 7 -3.60 -9.73 7.72
CA GLY A 7 -2.94 -10.12 6.47
C GLY A 7 -3.85 -10.81 5.46
N LYS A 8 -5.15 -11.00 5.73
CA LYS A 8 -6.08 -11.58 4.75
C LYS A 8 -6.22 -10.66 3.54
N VAL A 9 -6.02 -11.22 2.35
CA VAL A 9 -6.25 -10.57 1.05
C VAL A 9 -7.60 -11.03 0.49
N CYS A 10 -8.46 -10.09 0.11
CA CYS A 10 -9.78 -10.37 -0.46
C CYS A 10 -9.77 -10.15 -1.98
N LEU A 11 -9.82 -11.24 -2.73
CA LEU A 11 -9.89 -11.26 -4.20
C LEU A 11 -10.87 -12.38 -4.62
N SER A 12 -11.71 -12.11 -5.62
CA SER A 12 -12.65 -13.12 -6.17
C SER A 12 -11.92 -14.35 -6.70
N LEU A 13 -10.76 -14.14 -7.34
CA LEU A 13 -9.91 -15.21 -7.85
C LEU A 13 -9.28 -16.09 -6.75
N LEU A 14 -9.25 -15.62 -5.50
CA LEU A 14 -8.79 -16.39 -4.34
C LEU A 14 -9.99 -16.97 -3.56
N GLY A 15 -11.22 -16.71 -3.98
CA GLY A 15 -12.44 -17.10 -3.27
C GLY A 15 -12.64 -16.35 -1.94
N THR A 16 -11.90 -15.28 -1.68
CA THR A 16 -11.89 -14.60 -0.37
C THR A 16 -12.74 -13.33 -0.32
N ALA A 17 -13.19 -12.81 -1.46
CA ALA A 17 -14.00 -11.60 -1.58
C ALA A 17 -15.52 -11.80 -1.34
N GLY A 18 -15.97 -13.00 -0.97
CA GLY A 18 -17.39 -13.33 -0.78
C GLY A 18 -18.08 -13.74 -2.10
N SER A 19 -19.42 -13.69 -2.12
CA SER A 19 -20.26 -14.14 -3.24
C SER A 19 -20.51 -13.09 -4.33
N SER A 20 -19.89 -11.91 -4.23
CA SER A 20 -20.14 -10.76 -5.12
C SER A 20 -19.36 -10.75 -6.44
N GLY A 21 -18.54 -11.77 -6.71
CA GLY A 21 -17.78 -11.90 -7.95
C GLY A 21 -18.47 -12.75 -9.02
N GLU A 22 -18.29 -12.38 -10.29
CA GLU A 22 -18.65 -13.23 -11.43
C GLU A 22 -17.98 -14.60 -11.31
N GLU A 23 -18.68 -15.66 -11.72
CA GLU A 23 -18.15 -17.03 -11.63
C GLU A 23 -16.88 -17.23 -12.47
N SER A 24 -16.79 -16.51 -13.59
CA SER A 24 -15.60 -16.41 -14.46
C SER A 24 -14.37 -15.82 -13.76
N ALA A 25 -14.56 -15.01 -12.71
CA ALA A 25 -13.50 -14.35 -11.97
C ALA A 25 -12.97 -15.16 -10.78
N ARG A 26 -13.47 -16.39 -10.57
CA ARG A 26 -13.03 -17.30 -9.51
C ARG A 26 -11.79 -18.09 -9.93
N TRP A 27 -11.13 -18.71 -8.94
CA TRP A 27 -10.00 -19.60 -9.20
C TRP A 27 -10.38 -20.71 -10.17
N ASN A 28 -9.62 -20.84 -11.26
CA ASN A 28 -9.71 -21.96 -12.19
C ASN A 28 -8.33 -22.63 -12.28
N PRO A 29 -8.20 -23.92 -11.95
CA PRO A 29 -6.91 -24.63 -11.93
C PRO A 29 -6.26 -24.77 -13.31
N GLU A 30 -7.02 -24.66 -14.40
CA GLU A 30 -6.52 -24.79 -15.76
C GLU A 30 -6.01 -23.47 -16.34
N THR A 31 -6.53 -22.33 -15.87
CA THR A 31 -6.28 -21.03 -16.50
C THR A 31 -5.76 -19.96 -15.54
N THR A 32 -5.88 -20.16 -14.23
CA THR A 32 -5.39 -19.21 -13.22
C THR A 32 -3.93 -19.46 -12.90
N SER A 33 -3.16 -18.39 -12.85
CA SER A 33 -1.72 -18.39 -12.62
C SER A 33 -1.36 -17.44 -11.48
N LEU A 34 -0.19 -17.67 -10.87
CA LEU A 34 0.34 -16.77 -9.85
C LEU A 34 0.53 -15.34 -10.38
N VAL A 35 0.87 -15.18 -11.66
CA VAL A 35 0.99 -13.86 -12.29
C VAL A 35 -0.35 -13.11 -12.27
N GLN A 36 -1.47 -13.79 -12.56
CA GLN A 36 -2.79 -13.16 -12.46
C GLN A 36 -3.14 -12.76 -11.02
N VAL A 37 -2.73 -13.56 -10.02
CA VAL A 37 -2.89 -13.19 -8.60
C VAL A 37 -2.13 -11.90 -8.30
N LEU A 38 -0.85 -11.81 -8.70
CA LEU A 38 0.00 -10.64 -8.44
C LEU A 38 -0.51 -9.39 -9.16
N MET A 39 -0.90 -9.52 -10.43
CA MET A 39 -1.53 -8.45 -11.20
C MET A 39 -2.83 -7.97 -10.56
N SER A 40 -3.63 -8.88 -10.01
CA SER A 40 -4.88 -8.55 -9.32
C SER A 40 -4.63 -7.81 -8.01
N ILE A 41 -3.58 -8.17 -7.26
CA ILE A 41 -3.18 -7.42 -6.07
C ILE A 41 -2.79 -5.99 -6.47
N GLN A 42 -1.96 -5.83 -7.51
CA GLN A 42 -1.55 -4.52 -7.99
C GLN A 42 -2.75 -3.68 -8.46
N ALA A 43 -3.66 -4.28 -9.22
CA ALA A 43 -4.77 -3.56 -9.84
C ALA A 43 -5.94 -3.26 -8.89
N MET A 44 -6.19 -4.10 -7.90
CA MET A 44 -7.40 -4.02 -7.07
C MET A 44 -7.13 -3.76 -5.58
N VAL A 45 -5.91 -3.97 -5.09
CA VAL A 45 -5.56 -3.72 -3.70
C VAL A 45 -4.76 -2.42 -3.59
N LEU A 46 -3.71 -2.28 -4.40
CA LEU A 46 -2.76 -1.16 -4.35
C LEU A 46 -3.19 0.02 -5.25
N VAL A 47 -4.39 0.55 -5.00
CA VAL A 47 -5.01 1.63 -5.80
C VAL A 47 -4.83 3.01 -5.17
N GLU A 48 -5.09 4.08 -5.94
CA GLU A 48 -4.92 5.48 -5.50
C GLU A 48 -5.88 5.89 -4.37
N GLU A 49 -7.09 5.33 -4.36
CA GLU A 49 -8.13 5.62 -3.34
C GLU A 49 -8.61 4.31 -2.67
N PRO A 50 -7.80 3.67 -1.79
CA PRO A 50 -8.11 2.36 -1.22
C PRO A 50 -9.37 2.35 -0.35
N LEU A 51 -9.85 3.51 0.12
CA LEU A 51 -11.13 3.62 0.83
C LEU A 51 -12.31 3.11 -0.02
N SER A 52 -12.23 3.23 -1.35
CA SER A 52 -13.25 2.67 -2.26
C SER A 52 -13.41 1.15 -2.18
N ASN A 53 -12.41 0.44 -1.65
CA ASN A 53 -12.46 -1.00 -1.42
C ASN A 53 -13.08 -1.37 -0.06
N HIS A 54 -13.52 -0.41 0.75
CA HIS A 54 -14.21 -0.67 2.02
C HIS A 54 -15.72 -0.86 1.82
N PRO A 55 -16.34 -1.82 2.53
CA PRO A 55 -17.79 -1.99 2.51
C PRO A 55 -18.49 -0.70 2.92
N GLY A 56 -19.55 -0.32 2.21
CA GLY A 56 -20.32 0.90 2.44
C GLY A 56 -19.81 2.12 1.69
N PHE A 57 -18.71 2.01 0.93
CA PHE A 57 -18.19 3.08 0.08
C PHE A 57 -18.44 2.84 -1.42
N GLU A 58 -19.15 1.75 -1.77
CA GLU A 58 -19.54 1.45 -3.13
C GLU A 58 -20.41 2.58 -3.70
N GLY A 59 -20.05 3.08 -4.88
CA GLY A 59 -20.80 4.15 -5.56
C GLY A 59 -20.66 5.56 -4.96
N LEU A 60 -19.96 5.72 -3.81
CA LEU A 60 -19.70 7.04 -3.22
C LEU A 60 -18.48 7.74 -3.85
N LYS A 61 -17.69 7.02 -4.64
CA LYS A 61 -16.50 7.52 -5.31
C LYS A 61 -16.84 8.75 -6.17
N GLY A 62 -16.03 9.80 -6.03
CA GLY A 62 -16.21 11.06 -6.75
C GLY A 62 -17.02 12.13 -6.01
N THR A 63 -17.79 11.76 -4.97
CA THR A 63 -18.47 12.74 -4.12
C THR A 63 -17.48 13.55 -3.28
N ALA A 64 -17.83 14.79 -2.91
CA ALA A 64 -16.98 15.63 -2.07
C ALA A 64 -16.72 15.00 -0.68
N ALA A 65 -17.76 14.38 -0.09
CA ALA A 65 -17.64 13.68 1.18
C ALA A 65 -16.67 12.49 1.10
N PHE A 66 -16.75 11.69 0.03
CA PHE A 66 -15.81 10.59 -0.22
C PHE A 66 -14.38 11.11 -0.37
N LYS A 67 -14.17 12.15 -1.19
CA LYS A 67 -12.82 12.72 -1.41
C LYS A 67 -12.18 13.17 -0.10
N HIS A 68 -12.93 13.82 0.78
CA HIS A 68 -12.44 14.24 2.09
C HIS A 68 -12.04 13.04 2.96
N GLN A 69 -12.90 12.02 3.06
CA GLN A 69 -12.61 10.83 3.85
C GLN A 69 -11.45 10.01 3.26
N SER A 70 -11.39 9.86 1.94
CA SER A 70 -10.32 9.14 1.24
C SER A 70 -8.99 9.85 1.40
N ALA A 71 -8.97 11.18 1.42
CA ALA A 71 -7.74 11.93 1.67
C ALA A 71 -7.19 11.68 3.09
N ALA A 72 -8.06 11.73 4.11
CA ALA A 72 -7.66 11.41 5.49
C ALA A 72 -7.14 9.97 5.62
N PHE A 73 -7.86 9.01 5.02
CA PHE A 73 -7.48 7.60 4.99
C PHE A 73 -6.12 7.38 4.31
N ASN A 74 -5.89 8.04 3.16
CA ASN A 74 -4.62 7.97 2.45
C ASN A 74 -3.45 8.48 3.27
N GLN A 75 -3.62 9.56 4.06
CA GLN A 75 -2.55 10.07 4.90
C GLN A 75 -2.15 9.09 6.01
N GLU A 76 -3.12 8.37 6.57
CA GLU A 76 -2.83 7.29 7.51
C GLU A 76 -2.08 6.13 6.83
N LEU A 77 -2.49 5.74 5.62
CA LEU A 77 -1.80 4.70 4.85
C LEU A 77 -0.37 5.11 4.45
N GLN A 78 -0.12 6.38 4.13
CA GLN A 78 1.22 6.90 3.85
C GLN A 78 2.14 6.73 5.05
N LEU A 79 1.66 7.06 6.25
CA LEU A 79 2.40 6.84 7.50
C LEU A 79 2.75 5.36 7.70
N HIS A 80 1.78 4.46 7.52
CA HIS A 80 2.01 3.02 7.63
C HIS A 80 2.97 2.50 6.56
N THR A 81 2.88 3.03 5.34
CA THR A 81 3.79 2.69 4.23
C THR A 81 5.23 3.06 4.59
N VAL A 82 5.49 4.28 5.06
CA VAL A 82 6.84 4.69 5.47
C VAL A 82 7.35 3.82 6.63
N ARG A 83 6.51 3.57 7.64
CA ARG A 83 6.93 2.80 8.83
C ARG A 83 7.19 1.32 8.54
N LEU A 84 6.24 0.66 7.89
CA LEU A 84 6.22 -0.79 7.77
C LEU A 84 6.82 -1.26 6.44
N ALA A 85 6.44 -0.61 5.34
CA ALA A 85 6.87 -1.03 3.99
C ALA A 85 8.20 -0.40 3.54
N MET A 86 8.75 0.57 4.28
CA MET A 86 10.05 1.18 3.98
C MET A 86 11.04 1.04 5.14
N VAL A 87 10.76 1.64 6.30
CA VAL A 87 11.69 1.63 7.45
C VAL A 87 11.89 0.21 8.00
N ALA A 88 10.81 -0.52 8.31
CA ALA A 88 10.94 -1.88 8.82
C ALA A 88 11.53 -2.83 7.77
N LEU A 89 11.17 -2.65 6.50
CA LEU A 89 11.69 -3.45 5.38
C LEU A 89 13.20 -3.28 5.21
N LEU A 90 13.73 -2.05 5.32
CA LEU A 90 15.16 -1.77 5.27
C LEU A 90 15.92 -2.26 6.52
N ARG A 91 15.26 -2.29 7.69
CA ARG A 91 15.89 -2.77 8.94
C ARG A 91 15.97 -4.30 9.01
N SER A 92 14.95 -4.97 8.49
CA SER A 92 14.84 -6.42 8.54
C SER A 92 14.19 -6.92 7.24
N PRO A 93 14.94 -6.96 6.13
CA PRO A 93 14.41 -7.48 4.88
C PRO A 93 13.95 -8.94 5.04
N PRO A 94 12.88 -9.36 4.34
CA PRO A 94 12.47 -10.77 4.32
C PRO A 94 13.57 -11.65 3.73
N ILE A 95 13.67 -12.88 4.23
CA ILE A 95 14.66 -13.86 3.75
C ILE A 95 14.49 -14.06 2.24
N GLY A 96 15.58 -13.90 1.49
CA GLY A 96 15.62 -14.01 0.03
C GLY A 96 15.25 -12.72 -0.72
N PHE A 97 14.97 -11.63 -0.01
CA PHE A 97 14.65 -10.32 -0.58
C PHE A 97 15.65 -9.22 -0.20
N GLU A 98 16.71 -9.55 0.55
CA GLU A 98 17.71 -8.61 1.06
C GLU A 98 18.28 -7.72 -0.07
N GLU A 99 18.81 -8.35 -1.11
CA GLU A 99 19.42 -7.66 -2.26
C GLU A 99 18.39 -6.83 -3.04
N VAL A 100 17.17 -7.36 -3.22
CA VAL A 100 16.10 -6.66 -3.95
C VAL A 100 15.64 -5.41 -3.21
N VAL A 101 15.49 -5.51 -1.88
CA VAL A 101 15.11 -4.37 -1.03
C VAL A 101 16.19 -3.29 -1.07
N GLU A 102 17.46 -3.67 -0.89
CA GLU A 102 18.59 -2.75 -0.95
C GLU A 102 18.69 -2.07 -2.33
N ALA A 103 18.70 -2.85 -3.41
CA ALA A 103 18.79 -2.33 -4.78
C ALA A 103 17.61 -1.42 -5.13
N HIS A 104 16.39 -1.77 -4.69
CA HIS A 104 15.21 -0.94 -4.90
C HIS A 104 15.37 0.45 -4.26
N PHE A 105 15.70 0.49 -2.97
CA PHE A 105 15.81 1.76 -2.25
C PHE A 105 17.05 2.56 -2.65
N LEU A 106 18.12 1.91 -3.08
CA LEU A 106 19.26 2.57 -3.69
C LEU A 106 18.85 3.26 -5.00
N HIS A 107 18.23 2.53 -5.92
CA HIS A 107 17.83 3.06 -7.23
C HIS A 107 16.71 4.10 -7.14
N LYS A 108 15.81 3.99 -6.16
CA LYS A 108 14.67 4.90 -5.98
C LYS A 108 14.88 5.96 -4.90
N ARG A 109 16.10 6.08 -4.33
CA ARG A 109 16.42 6.94 -3.18
C ARG A 109 15.81 8.34 -3.30
N GLU A 110 16.13 9.05 -4.38
CA GLU A 110 15.68 10.43 -4.59
C GLU A 110 14.16 10.55 -4.81
N ALA A 111 13.57 9.58 -5.51
CA ALA A 111 12.12 9.53 -5.72
C ALA A 111 11.39 9.30 -4.38
N VAL A 112 11.86 8.36 -3.56
CA VAL A 112 11.30 8.08 -2.23
C VAL A 112 11.42 9.30 -1.31
N ARG A 113 12.59 9.97 -1.30
CA ARG A 113 12.79 11.21 -0.53
C ARG A 113 11.80 12.29 -0.94
N SER A 114 11.71 12.54 -2.25
CA SER A 114 10.82 13.56 -2.81
C SER A 114 9.35 13.27 -2.48
N GLN A 115 8.93 12.01 -2.59
CA GLN A 115 7.58 11.56 -2.25
C GLN A 115 7.27 11.75 -0.76
N CYS A 116 8.20 11.38 0.13
CA CYS A 116 8.04 11.54 1.58
C CYS A 116 7.92 13.00 1.99
N LEU A 117 8.75 13.89 1.41
CA LEU A 117 8.66 15.32 1.64
C LEU A 117 7.33 15.90 1.13
N GLN A 118 6.81 15.41 0.01
CA GLN A 118 5.50 15.81 -0.48
C GLN A 118 4.40 15.38 0.49
N TRP A 119 4.41 14.12 0.95
CA TRP A 119 3.44 13.62 1.92
C TRP A 119 3.48 14.42 3.23
N LEU A 120 4.67 14.77 3.72
CA LEU A 120 4.84 15.62 4.90
C LEU A 120 4.23 17.01 4.73
N ARG A 121 4.44 17.65 3.56
CA ARG A 121 3.85 18.97 3.26
C ARG A 121 2.32 18.92 3.23
N SER A 122 1.74 17.83 2.73
CA SER A 122 0.29 17.66 2.64
C SER A 122 -0.36 17.06 3.90
N ALA A 123 0.42 16.57 4.86
CA ALA A 123 -0.08 15.86 6.03
C ALA A 123 -0.94 16.77 6.92
N SER A 124 -2.07 16.25 7.41
CA SER A 124 -2.88 16.88 8.46
C SER A 124 -2.09 17.00 9.77
N ALA A 125 -2.59 17.82 10.69
CA ALA A 125 -1.95 18.01 12.00
C ALA A 125 -1.75 16.69 12.76
N ASP A 126 -2.73 15.79 12.67
CA ASP A 126 -2.76 14.53 13.43
C ASP A 126 -1.67 13.54 12.98
N VAL A 127 -1.36 13.51 11.67
CA VAL A 127 -0.39 12.55 11.10
C VAL A 127 0.98 13.17 10.83
N ARG A 128 1.10 14.49 10.81
CA ARG A 128 2.36 15.18 10.43
C ARG A 128 3.53 14.84 11.35
N ALA A 129 3.34 14.92 12.67
CA ALA A 129 4.40 14.60 13.63
C ALA A 129 4.86 13.13 13.55
N PRO A 130 3.97 12.13 13.59
CA PRO A 130 4.39 10.73 13.47
C PRO A 130 5.00 10.40 12.09
N LEU A 131 4.52 11.02 11.01
CA LEU A 131 5.12 10.88 9.69
C LEU A 131 6.51 11.51 9.64
N GLY A 132 6.71 12.67 10.25
CA GLY A 132 8.01 13.34 10.32
C GLY A 132 9.08 12.47 10.97
N SER A 133 8.74 11.86 12.10
CA SER A 133 9.64 10.91 12.78
C SER A 133 9.95 9.68 11.92
N ALA A 134 8.96 9.13 11.20
CA ALA A 134 9.17 7.98 10.33
C ALA A 134 10.03 8.32 9.11
N VAL A 135 9.82 9.49 8.50
CA VAL A 135 10.59 9.98 7.35
C VAL A 135 12.04 10.26 7.76
N GLN A 136 12.28 10.85 8.93
CA GLN A 136 13.64 11.04 9.43
C GLN A 136 14.38 9.70 9.57
N GLN A 137 13.75 8.71 10.20
CA GLN A 137 14.33 7.37 10.33
C GLN A 137 14.59 6.73 8.96
N LEU A 138 13.69 6.90 7.99
CA LEU A 138 13.88 6.41 6.63
C LEU A 138 15.10 7.07 5.99
N PHE A 139 15.26 8.39 6.12
CA PHE A 139 16.35 9.11 5.47
C PHE A 139 17.70 8.69 6.03
N GLU A 140 17.81 8.51 7.35
CA GLU A 140 19.00 7.97 8.00
C GLU A 140 19.36 6.56 7.49
N LEU A 141 18.37 5.71 7.20
CA LEU A 141 18.61 4.39 6.61
C LEU A 141 19.07 4.51 5.15
N LEU A 142 18.42 5.36 4.36
CA LEU A 142 18.76 5.60 2.96
C LEU A 142 20.17 6.18 2.79
N ASP A 143 20.62 7.03 3.71
CA ASP A 143 21.99 7.60 3.69
C ASP A 143 23.07 6.57 4.01
N ARG A 144 22.71 5.46 4.66
CA ARG A 144 23.64 4.35 4.97
C ARG A 144 23.74 3.31 3.86
N LEU A 145 22.80 3.33 2.90
CA LEU A 145 22.90 2.48 1.71
C LEU A 145 24.07 2.99 0.85
N GLY A 146 24.97 2.09 0.47
CA GLY A 146 26.17 2.39 -0.32
C GLY A 146 25.87 3.04 -1.66
#